data_AF-A0A6B2DC03-F1
#
_entry.id   AF-A0A6B2DC03-F1
#
_cell.length_a   1.000
_cell.length_b   1.000
_cell.length_c   1.000
_cell.angle_alpha   90.00
_cell.angle_beta   90.00
_cell.angle_gamma   90.00
#
_symmetry.space_group_name_H-M   'P 1'
#
loop_
_entity.id
_entity.type
_entity.pdbx_description
1 polymer ?
#
loop_
_entity_poly.entity_id
_entity_poly.type
_entity_poly.pdbx_seq_one_letter_code
_entity_poly.pdbx_strand_id
1 'polypeptide(L)'
;MDTWRVIATALLAAAGLPLVLVVMAKVRDRTQSSGQVAVGGVITFTLLVVVGVLTLTVLPGAVAWALVAAVAAAVSVMLLAS
;
A
#
# COMPACT_ATOMS: atom_id res chain seq x y z
N MET A 1 19.35 -3.66 12.52
CA MET A 1 18.47 -2.95 11.57
C MET A 1 18.08 -1.63 12.21
N ASP A 2 18.08 -0.53 11.46
CA ASP A 2 17.71 0.78 12.01
C ASP A 2 16.24 0.79 12.46
N THR A 3 15.97 1.24 13.69
CA THR A 3 14.62 1.29 14.27
C THR A 3 13.64 2.06 13.39
N TRP A 4 14.08 3.17 12.77
CA TRP A 4 13.22 3.99 11.92
C TRP A 4 12.73 3.25 10.67
N ARG A 5 13.51 2.31 10.11
CA ARG A 5 13.10 1.50 8.94
C ARG A 5 11.97 0.55 9.31
N VAL A 6 12.06 -0.07 10.49
CA VAL A 6 11.01 -0.96 11.01
C VAL A 6 9.71 -0.18 11.20
N ILE A 7 9.80 1.02 11.79
CA ILE A 7 8.64 1.90 11.98
C ILE A 7 8.03 2.29 10.63
N ALA A 8 8.83 2.74 9.66
CA ALA A 8 8.34 3.12 8.35
C ALA A 8 7.64 1.95 7.63
N THR A 9 8.23 0.74 7.66
CA THR A 9 7.62 -0.44 7.07
C THR A 9 6.33 -0.87 7.78
N ALA A 10 6.27 -0.75 9.11
CA ALA A 10 5.05 -1.04 9.87
C ALA A 10 3.92 -0.06 9.52
N LEU A 11 4.23 1.24 9.40
CA LEU A 11 3.27 2.26 8.96
C LEU A 11 2.82 2.03 7.52
N LEU A 12 3.73 1.66 6.62
CA LEU A 12 3.39 1.25 5.25
C LEU A 12 2.43 0.07 5.22
N ALA A 13 2.67 -0.96 6.03
CA ALA A 13 1.76 -2.11 6.12
C ALA A 13 0.39 -1.69 6.67
N ALA A 14 0.38 -0.87 7.73
CA ALA A 14 -0.86 -0.39 8.35
C ALA A 14 -1.72 0.44 7.40
N ALA A 15 -1.13 1.31 6.59
CA ALA A 15 -1.85 2.11 5.58
C ALA A 15 -2.12 1.34 4.28
N GLY A 16 -1.18 0.51 3.85
CA GLY A 16 -1.20 -0.19 2.57
C GLY A 16 -2.15 -1.38 2.53
N LEU A 17 -2.31 -2.13 3.63
CA LEU A 17 -3.22 -3.28 3.66
C LEU A 17 -4.69 -2.86 3.44
N PRO A 18 -5.24 -1.84 4.12
CA PRO A 18 -6.56 -1.33 3.78
C PRO A 18 -6.65 -0.78 2.35
N LEU A 19 -5.58 -0.15 1.84
CA LEU A 19 -5.53 0.32 0.45
C LEU A 19 -5.69 -0.82 -0.56
N VAL A 20 -5.06 -1.97 -0.33
CA VAL A 20 -5.25 -3.18 -1.17
C VAL A 20 -6.72 -3.58 -1.22
N LEU A 21 -7.39 -3.61 -0.08
CA LEU A 21 -8.82 -3.96 0.00
C LEU A 21 -9.69 -2.93 -0.71
N VAL A 22 -9.38 -1.64 -0.58
CA VAL A 22 -10.08 -0.56 -1.29
C VAL A 22 -9.90 -0.69 -2.81
N VAL A 23 -8.70 -1.03 -3.29
CA VAL A 23 -8.48 -1.27 -4.73
C VAL A 23 -9.31 -2.46 -5.19
N MET A 24 -9.31 -3.57 -4.45
CA MET A 24 -10.15 -4.74 -4.77
C MET A 24 -11.63 -4.38 -4.85
N ALA A 25 -12.15 -3.59 -3.89
CA ALA A 25 -13.53 -3.12 -3.89
C ALA A 25 -13.83 -2.25 -5.12
N LYS A 26 -12.98 -1.27 -5.43
CA LYS A 26 -13.19 -0.39 -6.59
C LYS A 26 -13.10 -1.14 -7.92
N VAL A 27 -12.22 -2.13 -8.03
CA VAL A 27 -12.17 -2.99 -9.23
C VAL A 27 -13.45 -3.79 -9.35
N ARG A 28 -13.92 -4.41 -8.24
CA ARG A 28 -15.18 -5.16 -8.22
C ARG A 28 -16.34 -4.29 -8.69
N ASP A 29 -16.46 -3.09 -8.14
CA ASP A 29 -17.60 -2.22 -8.42
C ASP A 29 -17.63 -1.79 -9.90
N ARG A 30 -16.46 -1.60 -10.53
CA ARG A 30 -16.34 -1.21 -11.94
C ARG A 30 -16.51 -2.37 -12.93
N THR A 31 -16.07 -3.57 -12.56
CA THR A 31 -15.87 -4.66 -13.53
C THR A 31 -16.79 -5.84 -13.29
N GLN A 32 -17.35 -5.96 -12.07
CA GLN A 32 -18.15 -7.09 -11.60
C GLN A 32 -17.46 -8.46 -11.84
N SER A 33 -16.13 -8.48 -11.93
CA SER A 33 -15.33 -9.66 -12.27
C SER A 33 -14.37 -10.04 -11.16
N SER A 34 -14.59 -11.20 -10.53
CA SER A 34 -13.72 -11.73 -9.47
C SER A 34 -12.27 -11.96 -9.93
N GLY A 35 -12.06 -12.32 -11.21
CA GLY A 35 -10.73 -12.50 -11.77
C GLY A 35 -9.95 -11.18 -11.82
N GLN A 36 -10.59 -10.10 -12.25
CA GLN A 36 -9.95 -8.78 -12.29
C GLN A 36 -9.71 -8.23 -10.88
N VAL A 37 -10.60 -8.50 -9.93
CA VAL A 37 -10.41 -8.16 -8.51
C VAL A 37 -9.17 -8.85 -7.94
N ALA A 38 -9.02 -10.15 -8.20
CA ALA A 38 -7.87 -10.91 -7.74
C ALA A 38 -6.56 -10.37 -8.32
N VAL A 39 -6.53 -10.07 -9.63
CA VAL A 39 -5.35 -9.48 -10.29
C VAL A 39 -5.02 -8.10 -9.70
N GLY A 40 -6.01 -7.22 -9.56
CA GLY A 40 -5.81 -5.89 -9.00
C GLY A 40 -5.28 -5.93 -7.56
N GLY A 41 -5.82 -6.84 -6.74
CA GLY A 41 -5.35 -7.03 -5.38
C GLY A 41 -3.95 -7.63 -5.28
N VAL A 42 -3.64 -8.65 -6.08
CA VAL A 42 -2.28 -9.25 -6.12
C VAL A 42 -1.24 -8.22 -6.55
N ILE A 43 -1.50 -7.45 -7.62
CA ILE A 43 -0.56 -6.40 -8.06
C ILE A 43 -0.31 -5.38 -6.96
N THR A 44 -1.37 -4.87 -6.34
CA THR A 44 -1.27 -3.84 -5.29
C THR A 44 -0.55 -4.39 -4.06
N PHE A 45 -0.85 -5.62 -3.65
CA PHE A 45 -0.19 -6.28 -2.53
C PHE A 45 1.29 -6.58 -2.80
N THR A 46 1.62 -7.07 -3.99
CA THR A 46 3.02 -7.32 -4.38
C THR A 46 3.83 -6.04 -4.36
N LEU A 47 3.28 -4.93 -4.88
CA LEU A 47 3.95 -3.63 -4.80
C LEU A 47 4.19 -3.19 -3.36
N LEU A 48 3.20 -3.37 -2.47
CA LEU A 48 3.36 -3.07 -1.05
C LEU A 48 4.49 -3.89 -0.40
N VAL A 49 4.56 -5.20 -0.70
CA VAL A 49 5.63 -6.08 -0.20
C VAL A 49 7.00 -5.64 -0.73
N VAL A 50 7.10 -5.37 -2.03
CA VAL A 50 8.37 -4.90 -2.65
C VAL A 50 8.82 -3.60 -2.00
N VAL A 51 7.92 -2.62 -1.85
CA VAL A 51 8.24 -1.34 -1.19
C VAL A 51 8.63 -1.54 0.28
N GLY A 52 7.97 -2.44 1.00
CA GLY A 52 8.32 -2.79 2.38
C GLY A 52 9.72 -3.39 2.49
N VAL A 53 10.08 -4.32 1.61
CA VAL A 53 11.42 -4.93 1.55
C VAL A 53 12.48 -3.88 1.18
N LEU A 54 12.21 -3.03 0.20
CA LEU A 54 13.11 -1.94 -0.18
C LEU A 54 13.30 -0.94 0.98
N THR A 55 12.25 -0.68 1.76
CA THR A 55 12.28 0.21 2.93
C THR A 55 13.16 -0.36 4.04
N LEU A 56 13.11 -1.68 4.24
CA LEU A 56 13.95 -2.37 5.22
C LEU A 56 15.43 -2.45 4.81
N THR A 57 15.74 -2.42 3.51
CA THR A 57 17.08 -2.78 3.02
C THR A 57 17.87 -1.60 2.46
N VAL A 58 17.31 -0.82 1.53
CA VAL A 58 18.13 0.07 0.67
C VAL A 58 17.56 1.48 0.48
N LEU A 59 16.27 1.71 0.76
CA LEU A 59 15.67 3.03 0.51
C LEU A 59 16.29 4.13 1.41
N PRO A 60 16.61 5.31 0.85
CA PRO A 60 16.95 6.49 1.64
C PRO A 60 15.78 6.94 2.53
N GLY A 61 16.08 7.50 3.69
CA GLY A 61 15.07 7.89 4.68
C GLY A 61 13.99 8.82 4.14
N ALA A 62 14.38 9.85 3.39
CA ALA A 62 13.43 10.79 2.77
C ALA A 62 12.43 10.09 1.83
N VAL A 63 12.91 9.12 1.04
CA VAL A 63 12.07 8.39 0.08
C VAL A 63 11.12 7.44 0.81
N ALA A 64 11.60 6.73 1.84
CA ALA A 64 10.77 5.84 2.65
C ALA A 64 9.61 6.61 3.33
N TRP A 65 9.90 7.76 3.94
CA TRP A 65 8.86 8.57 4.59
C TRP A 65 7.91 9.23 3.59
N ALA A 66 8.39 9.63 2.41
CA ALA A 66 7.52 10.11 1.33
C ALA A 66 6.54 9.03 0.87
N LEU A 67 7.00 7.76 0.75
CA LEU A 67 6.13 6.63 0.41
C LEU A 67 5.09 6.36 1.51
N VAL A 68 5.50 6.38 2.79
CA VAL A 68 4.56 6.27 3.92
C VAL A 68 3.47 7.35 3.81
N ALA A 69 3.86 8.60 3.63
CA ALA A 69 2.93 9.73 3.52
C ALA A 69 2.01 9.59 2.31
N ALA A 70 2.53 9.16 1.15
CA ALA A 70 1.75 8.97 -0.06
C ALA A 70 0.70 7.85 0.09
N VAL A 71 1.09 6.70 0.65
CA VAL A 71 0.17 5.56 0.87
C VAL A 71 -0.89 5.93 1.90
N ALA A 72 -0.49 6.59 3.01
CA ALA A 72 -1.41 7.09 4.02
C ALA A 72 -2.42 8.10 3.43
N ALA A 73 -1.95 9.07 2.65
CA ALA A 73 -2.82 10.04 1.99
C ALA A 73 -3.78 9.37 1.00
N ALA A 74 -3.28 8.43 0.17
CA ALA A 74 -4.10 7.72 -0.80
C ALA A 74 -5.22 6.92 -0.11
N VAL A 75 -4.90 6.16 0.94
CA VAL A 75 -5.92 5.37 1.65
C VAL A 75 -6.92 6.27 2.37
N SER A 76 -6.46 7.34 3.02
CA SER A 76 -7.35 8.30 3.69
C SER A 76 -8.29 8.97 2.70
N VAL A 77 -7.79 9.50 1.58
CA VAL A 77 -8.64 10.13 0.56
C VAL A 77 -9.63 9.13 -0.02
N MET A 78 -9.19 7.91 -0.32
CA MET A 78 -10.10 6.91 -0.88
C MET A 78 -11.18 6.46 0.08
N LEU A 79 -10.90 6.39 1.39
CA LEU A 79 -11.88 6.04 2.43
C LEU A 79 -12.83 7.21 2.75
N LEU A 80 -12.37 8.45 2.62
CA LEU A 80 -13.23 9.63 2.83
C LEU A 80 -14.12 9.92 1.62
N ALA A 81 -13.70 9.53 0.42
CA ALA A 81 -14.44 9.72 -0.82
C ALA A 81 -15.34 8.52 -1.21
N SER A 82 -15.34 7.46 -0.41
CA SER A 82 -16.21 6.28 -0.56
C SER A 82 -17.45 6.38 0.31
#